data_AF-A0A8X6LG40-F1
#
_entry.id   AF-A0A8X6LG40-F1
#
_cell.length_a   1.000
_cell.length_b   1.000
_cell.length_c   1.000
_cell.angle_alpha   90.00
_cell.angle_beta   90.00
_cell.angle_gamma   90.00
#
_symmetry.space_group_name_H-M   'P 1'
#
loop_
_entity.id
_entity.type
_entity.pdbx_description
1 polymer ?
#
loop_
_entity_poly.entity_id
_entity_poly.type
_entity_poly.pdbx_seq_one_letter_code
_entity_poly.pdbx_strand_id
1 'polypeptide(L)'
;MFRRKTTLPARPPIPSREEIIDDLTQATTNYVVFKLERKLSLSDNDDAFDLPENLKDADSIGDKEFQNPDQSYIMVAAFMEKVDQLEKYLIGLEKSKEKLKLLEENLLSDIAKVEEEVKKRSET
;
A
#
# COMPACT_ATOMS: atom_id res chain seq x y z
N MET A 1 -38.31 33.76 48.34
CA MET A 1 -37.91 34.82 47.38
C MET A 1 -37.45 34.16 46.08
N PHE A 2 -37.70 34.77 44.92
CA PHE A 2 -37.20 34.30 43.62
C PHE A 2 -36.19 35.30 43.01
N ARG A 3 -35.27 34.82 42.18
CA ARG A 3 -34.26 35.60 41.43
C ARG A 3 -34.16 35.12 39.97
N ARG A 4 -33.61 35.96 39.08
CA ARG A 4 -33.43 35.69 37.64
C ARG A 4 -31.97 35.30 37.29
N LYS A 5 -31.81 34.51 36.22
CA LYS A 5 -30.67 34.47 35.25
C LYS A 5 -31.26 34.23 33.84
N THR A 6 -30.68 34.59 32.68
CA THR A 6 -29.37 35.13 32.25
C THR A 6 -28.20 34.15 32.03
N THR A 7 -28.41 33.08 31.25
CA THR A 7 -27.34 32.22 30.65
C THR A 7 -27.79 31.63 29.30
N LEU A 8 -26.87 31.49 28.34
CA LEU A 8 -27.09 30.89 27.01
C LEU A 8 -26.86 29.36 26.98
N PRO A 9 -27.38 28.62 25.97
CA PRO A 9 -27.28 27.16 25.89
C PRO A 9 -25.89 26.64 25.48
N ALA A 10 -25.66 25.35 25.77
CA ALA A 10 -24.38 24.66 25.58
C ALA A 10 -24.23 23.98 24.20
N ARG A 11 -22.99 23.54 23.89
CA ARG A 11 -22.66 22.72 22.71
C ARG A 11 -23.34 21.33 22.80
N PRO A 12 -23.79 20.73 21.68
CA PRO A 12 -24.29 19.36 21.66
C PRO A 12 -23.22 18.33 22.11
N PRO A 13 -23.66 17.16 22.64
CA PRO A 13 -22.77 16.11 23.12
C PRO A 13 -22.06 15.37 21.98
N ILE A 14 -21.02 14.62 22.34
CA ILE A 14 -20.40 13.59 21.50
C ILE A 14 -21.39 12.40 21.45
N PRO A 15 -21.64 11.77 20.29
CA PRO A 15 -22.56 10.64 20.17
C PRO A 15 -22.15 9.45 21.06
N SER A 16 -23.13 8.63 21.43
CA SER A 16 -22.92 7.50 22.31
C SER A 16 -22.24 6.32 21.62
N ARG A 17 -21.78 5.35 22.41
CA ARG A 17 -21.16 4.13 21.87
C ARG A 17 -22.18 3.26 21.15
N GLU A 18 -23.42 3.23 21.63
CA GLU A 18 -24.53 2.49 21.02
C GLU A 18 -24.88 3.05 19.64
N GLU A 19 -24.95 4.38 19.49
CA GLU A 19 -25.18 5.07 18.22
C GLU A 19 -24.09 4.75 17.18
N ILE A 20 -22.81 4.79 17.59
CA ILE A 20 -21.68 4.43 16.72
C ILE A 20 -21.72 2.97 16.29
N ILE A 21 -22.20 2.07 17.15
CA ILE A 21 -22.30 0.63 16.84
C ILE A 21 -23.43 0.37 15.85
N ASP A 22 -24.58 1.04 15.99
CA ASP A 22 -25.73 0.86 15.09
C ASP A 22 -25.44 1.41 13.67
N ASP A 23 -24.73 2.53 13.57
CA ASP A 23 -24.20 3.04 12.28
C ASP A 23 -23.27 2.03 11.59
N LEU A 24 -22.41 1.34 12.35
CA LEU A 24 -21.44 0.36 11.82
C LEU A 24 -22.09 -0.97 11.41
N THR A 25 -23.17 -1.41 12.09
CA THR A 25 -23.88 -2.65 11.73
C THR A 25 -24.85 -2.45 10.56
N GLN A 26 -25.35 -1.23 10.36
CA GLN A 26 -26.20 -0.87 9.21
C GLN A 26 -25.39 -0.47 7.95
N ALA A 27 -24.07 -0.33 8.08
CA ALA A 27 -23.17 -0.03 6.96
C ALA A 27 -23.10 -1.17 5.93
N THR A 28 -23.71 -0.99 4.77
CA THR A 28 -23.59 -1.92 3.64
C THR A 28 -22.25 -1.78 2.90
N THR A 29 -21.86 -2.81 2.15
CA THR A 29 -20.56 -2.93 1.43
C THR A 29 -20.31 -1.89 0.32
N ASN A 30 -21.23 -0.94 0.13
CA ASN A 30 -21.10 0.25 -0.71
C ASN A 30 -20.51 1.46 0.03
N TYR A 31 -20.41 1.42 1.37
CA TYR A 31 -19.91 2.52 2.21
C TYR A 31 -18.47 2.33 2.71
N VAL A 32 -17.82 1.20 2.38
CA VAL A 32 -16.38 0.99 2.64
C VAL A 32 -15.58 1.43 1.41
N VAL A 33 -14.81 2.52 1.55
CA VAL A 33 -14.16 3.22 0.43
C VAL A 33 -12.91 2.48 -0.12
N PHE A 34 -12.35 1.51 0.60
CA PHE A 34 -11.18 0.75 0.16
C PHE A 34 -11.36 -0.77 0.35
N LYS A 35 -11.30 -1.51 -0.77
CA LYS A 35 -11.21 -2.97 -0.84
C LYS A 35 -9.92 -3.33 -1.60
N LEU A 36 -9.16 -4.30 -1.13
CA LEU A 36 -7.91 -4.73 -1.78
C LEU A 36 -8.00 -6.22 -2.17
N GLU A 37 -8.54 -6.49 -3.34
CA GLU A 37 -8.48 -7.82 -3.95
C GLU A 37 -7.13 -8.01 -4.65
N ARG A 38 -6.38 -9.06 -4.30
CA ARG A 38 -5.19 -9.48 -5.05
C ARG A 38 -5.34 -10.93 -5.53
N LYS A 39 -5.83 -11.08 -6.76
CA LYS A 39 -5.55 -12.27 -7.60
C LYS A 39 -4.36 -11.94 -8.49
N LEU A 40 -3.23 -12.59 -8.24
CA LEU A 40 -2.10 -12.66 -9.18
C LEU A 40 -1.65 -14.11 -9.28
N SER A 41 -2.41 -14.86 -10.08
CA SER A 41 -1.98 -16.18 -10.59
C SER A 41 -1.01 -15.93 -11.74
N LEU A 42 0.27 -15.75 -11.41
CA LEU A 42 1.34 -15.85 -12.40
C LEU A 42 1.77 -17.31 -12.48
N SER A 43 1.52 -17.92 -13.64
CA SER A 43 1.95 -19.27 -13.98
C SER A 43 3.46 -19.36 -14.13
N ASP A 44 3.98 -20.57 -13.94
CA ASP A 44 5.38 -20.95 -14.12
C ASP A 44 6.00 -20.37 -15.41
N ASN A 45 7.20 -19.76 -15.28
CA ASN A 45 8.41 -20.02 -16.08
C ASN A 45 9.52 -18.99 -15.73
N ASP A 46 10.71 -19.51 -15.44
CA ASP A 46 12.04 -18.91 -15.62
C ASP A 46 12.29 -17.45 -15.15
N ASP A 47 12.38 -17.25 -13.83
CA ASP A 47 13.64 -16.84 -13.18
C ASP A 47 13.48 -16.96 -11.66
N ALA A 48 14.32 -17.78 -11.02
CA ALA A 48 14.16 -18.16 -9.61
C ALA A 48 14.50 -17.01 -8.64
N PHE A 49 13.50 -16.18 -8.35
CA PHE A 49 13.51 -15.32 -7.17
C PHE A 49 13.24 -16.20 -5.94
N ASP A 50 14.29 -16.66 -5.26
CA ASP A 50 14.19 -17.46 -4.04
C ASP A 50 13.44 -16.69 -2.95
N LEU A 51 12.12 -16.92 -2.88
CA LEU A 51 11.32 -16.52 -1.72
C LEU A 51 11.83 -17.34 -0.52
N PRO A 52 12.15 -16.69 0.62
CA PRO A 52 12.47 -17.43 1.84
C PRO A 52 11.26 -18.30 2.22
N GLU A 53 11.52 -19.59 2.40
CA GLU A 53 10.51 -20.65 2.54
C GLU A 53 9.53 -20.42 3.71
N ASN A 54 9.96 -19.63 4.70
CA ASN A 54 9.22 -19.16 5.89
C ASN A 54 7.91 -18.39 5.59
N LEU A 55 7.55 -18.15 4.31
CA LEU A 55 6.29 -17.50 3.91
C LEU A 55 5.15 -18.50 3.64
N LYS A 56 5.39 -19.81 3.62
CA LYS A 56 4.37 -20.82 3.25
C LYS A 56 3.40 -21.23 4.37
N ASP A 57 3.73 -20.98 5.64
CA ASP A 57 2.97 -21.52 6.79
C ASP A 57 2.09 -20.49 7.54
N ALA A 58 1.84 -19.32 6.95
CA ALA A 58 1.11 -18.22 7.62
C ALA A 58 -0.43 -18.28 7.51
N ASP A 59 -0.99 -19.30 6.85
CA ASP A 59 -2.40 -19.36 6.40
C ASP A 59 -3.44 -19.73 7.49
N SER A 60 -3.17 -19.49 8.78
CA SER A 60 -4.14 -19.79 9.86
C SER A 60 -4.11 -18.86 11.08
N ILE A 61 -4.16 -17.55 10.83
CA ILE A 61 -4.45 -16.54 11.87
C ILE A 61 -5.59 -15.59 11.46
N GLY A 62 -6.55 -16.10 10.68
CA GLY A 62 -7.89 -15.52 10.60
C GLY A 62 -8.75 -15.96 11.79
N ASP A 63 -9.65 -15.09 12.24
CA ASP A 63 -10.73 -15.39 13.20
C ASP A 63 -10.34 -15.85 14.61
N LYS A 64 -9.31 -15.23 15.22
CA LYS A 64 -9.14 -15.26 16.68
C LYS A 64 -9.20 -13.85 17.26
N GLU A 65 -10.25 -13.58 18.03
CA GLU A 65 -10.37 -12.36 18.85
C GLU A 65 -9.14 -12.23 19.76
N PHE A 66 -8.55 -11.04 19.80
CA PHE A 66 -7.32 -10.78 20.55
C PHE A 66 -7.58 -10.73 22.06
N GLN A 67 -7.38 -11.87 22.72
CA GLN A 67 -7.60 -12.01 24.17
C GLN A 67 -6.39 -11.59 25.04
N ASN A 68 -5.19 -11.41 24.46
CA ASN A 68 -3.97 -11.07 25.21
C ASN A 68 -3.18 -9.92 24.56
N PRO A 69 -2.68 -8.93 25.34
CA PRO A 69 -1.92 -7.79 24.82
C PRO A 69 -0.59 -8.19 24.16
N ASP A 70 0.01 -9.32 24.56
CA ASP A 70 1.25 -9.85 23.98
C ASP A 70 1.10 -10.18 22.48
N GLN A 71 -0.11 -10.55 22.03
CA GLN A 71 -0.38 -10.79 20.60
C GLN A 71 -0.35 -9.49 19.79
N SER A 72 -0.74 -8.35 20.38
CA SER A 72 -0.67 -7.05 19.73
C SER A 72 0.78 -6.63 19.46
N TYR A 73 1.70 -6.88 20.39
CA TYR A 73 3.13 -6.59 20.18
C TYR A 73 3.74 -7.46 19.07
N ILE A 74 3.35 -8.74 18.98
CA ILE A 74 3.80 -9.64 17.91
C ILE A 74 3.31 -9.14 16.53
N MET A 75 2.04 -8.72 16.42
CA MET A 75 1.53 -8.14 15.18
C MET A 75 2.19 -6.82 14.80
N VAL A 76 2.48 -5.94 15.76
CA VAL A 76 3.19 -4.67 15.49
C VAL A 76 4.62 -4.96 15.03
N ALA A 77 5.31 -5.93 15.63
CA ALA A 77 6.64 -6.35 15.17
C ALA A 77 6.61 -6.91 13.73
N ALA A 78 5.66 -7.81 13.43
CA ALA A 78 5.48 -8.34 12.08
C ALA A 78 5.09 -7.27 11.05
N PHE A 79 4.28 -6.27 11.45
CA PHE A 79 3.94 -5.13 10.61
C PHE A 79 5.18 -4.26 10.31
N MET A 80 5.99 -3.92 11.32
CA MET A 80 7.24 -3.18 11.12
C MET A 80 8.19 -3.95 10.19
N GLU A 81 8.34 -5.27 10.35
CA GLU A 81 9.16 -6.09 9.45
C GLU A 81 8.65 -6.03 7.99
N LYS A 82 7.33 -5.98 7.78
CA LYS A 82 6.75 -5.81 6.43
C LYS A 82 6.97 -4.40 5.87
N VAL A 83 6.99 -3.37 6.70
CA VAL A 83 7.37 -1.99 6.30
C VAL A 83 8.85 -1.96 5.88
N ASP A 84 9.76 -2.51 6.69
CA ASP A 84 11.20 -2.63 6.37
C ASP A 84 11.44 -3.39 5.06
N GLN A 85 10.66 -4.44 4.79
CA GLN A 85 10.72 -5.19 3.53
C GLN A 85 10.26 -4.31 2.35
N LEU A 86 9.16 -3.56 2.50
CA LEU A 86 8.64 -2.64 1.47
C LEU A 86 9.62 -1.49 1.17
N GLU A 87 10.28 -0.91 2.17
CA GLU A 87 11.30 0.13 1.97
C GLU A 87 12.49 -0.40 1.15
N LYS A 88 12.97 -1.62 1.45
CA LYS A 88 14.04 -2.28 0.68
C LYS A 88 13.64 -2.52 -0.78
N TYR A 89 12.39 -2.95 -1.02
CA TYR A 89 11.87 -3.10 -2.38
C TYR A 89 11.77 -1.77 -3.12
N LEU A 90 11.32 -0.70 -2.45
CA LEU A 90 11.21 0.65 -3.03
C LEU A 90 12.57 1.17 -3.49
N ILE A 91 13.61 1.05 -2.66
CA ILE A 91 15.00 1.42 -3.01
C ILE A 91 15.50 0.59 -4.21
N GLY A 92 15.13 -0.70 -4.31
CA GLY A 92 15.46 -1.55 -5.45
C GLY A 92 14.77 -1.10 -6.75
N LEU A 93 13.49 -0.74 -6.66
CA LEU A 93 12.68 -0.21 -7.76
C LEU A 93 13.22 1.14 -8.27
N GLU A 94 13.61 2.05 -7.38
CA GLU A 94 14.22 3.33 -7.75
C GLU A 94 15.53 3.14 -8.53
N LYS A 95 16.43 2.29 -8.04
CA LYS A 95 17.67 1.95 -8.76
C LYS A 95 17.42 1.29 -10.12
N SER A 96 16.37 0.47 -10.23
CA SER A 96 15.97 -0.13 -11.51
C SER A 96 15.46 0.93 -12.49
N LYS A 97 14.63 1.86 -12.00
CA LYS A 97 14.12 3.00 -12.77
C LYS A 97 15.24 3.93 -13.27
N GLU A 98 16.25 4.21 -12.44
CA GLU A 98 17.43 5.00 -12.85
C GLU A 98 18.22 4.31 -13.97
N LYS A 99 18.47 3.00 -13.85
CA LYS A 99 19.12 2.21 -14.91
C LYS A 99 18.32 2.23 -16.21
N LEU A 100 16.99 2.10 -16.12
CA LEU A 100 16.12 2.10 -17.30
C LEU A 100 16.14 3.46 -18.01
N LYS A 101 16.14 4.57 -17.25
CA LYS A 101 16.28 5.94 -17.79
C LYS A 101 17.62 6.15 -18.48
N LEU A 102 18.72 5.65 -17.90
CA LEU A 102 20.05 5.71 -18.53
C LEU A 102 20.09 4.89 -19.84
N LEU A 103 19.42 3.74 -19.88
CA LEU A 103 19.31 2.92 -21.09
C LEU A 103 18.48 3.63 -22.18
N GLU A 104 17.37 4.28 -21.81
CA GLU A 104 16.55 5.10 -22.70
C GLU A 104 17.35 6.26 -23.30
N GLU A 105 18.11 7.00 -22.48
CA GLU A 105 18.99 8.09 -22.95
C GLU A 105 20.07 7.60 -23.92
N ASN A 106 20.68 6.44 -23.66
CA ASN A 106 21.65 5.83 -24.58
C ASN A 106 21.02 5.44 -25.93
N LEU A 107 19.86 4.76 -25.89
CA LEU A 107 19.13 4.33 -27.10
C LEU A 107 18.69 5.53 -27.95
N LEU A 108 18.21 6.62 -27.33
CA LEU A 108 17.88 7.86 -28.03
C LEU A 108 19.13 8.48 -28.70
N SER A 109 20.28 8.45 -28.02
CA SER A 109 21.56 8.89 -28.62
C SER A 109 21.96 8.04 -29.82
N ASP A 110 21.77 6.73 -29.75
CA ASP A 110 22.16 5.81 -30.83
C ASP A 110 21.22 5.89 -32.03
N ILE A 111 19.91 6.08 -31.80
CA ILE A 111 18.94 6.40 -32.86
C ILE A 111 19.36 7.68 -33.59
N ALA A 112 19.68 8.77 -32.87
CA ALA A 112 20.10 10.03 -33.49
C ALA A 112 21.38 9.88 -34.34
N LYS A 113 22.36 9.08 -33.90
CA LYS A 113 23.56 8.76 -34.70
C LYS A 113 23.21 8.02 -36.00
N VAL A 114 22.33 7.02 -35.91
CA VAL A 114 21.87 6.23 -37.07
C VAL A 114 21.08 7.11 -38.04
N GLU A 115 20.20 7.99 -37.56
CA GLU A 115 19.48 8.95 -38.39
C GLU A 115 20.43 9.92 -39.11
N GLU A 116 21.46 10.43 -38.43
CA GLU A 116 22.52 11.22 -39.08
C GLU A 116 23.30 10.45 -40.15
N GLU A 117 23.67 9.19 -39.89
CA GLU A 117 24.36 8.35 -40.87
C GLU A 117 23.49 8.04 -42.10
N VAL A 118 22.22 7.70 -41.90
CA VAL A 118 21.25 7.47 -42.98
C VAL A 118 21.07 8.73 -43.81
N LYS A 119 20.95 9.90 -43.18
CA LYS A 119 20.85 11.17 -43.87
C LYS A 119 22.11 11.47 -44.71
N LYS A 120 23.30 11.33 -44.12
CA LYS A 120 24.58 11.52 -44.84
C LYS A 120 24.70 10.60 -46.06
N ARG A 121 24.26 9.34 -45.96
CA ARG A 121 24.24 8.38 -47.09
C ARG A 121 23.16 8.67 -48.14
N SER A 122 22.13 9.44 -47.81
CA SER A 122 21.09 9.86 -48.77
C SER A 122 21.45 11.14 -49.55
N GLU A 123 22.49 11.86 -49.10
CA GLU A 123 23.00 13.09 -49.72
C GLU A 123 24.22 12.83 -50.65
N THR A 124 24.64 11.57 -50.78
CA THR A 124 25.74 11.06 -51.66
C THR A 124 25.24 10.08 -52.70
#